data_AF-A0A6V7X363-F1
#
_entry.id   AF-A0A6V7X363-F1
#
_cell.length_a   1.000
_cell.length_b   1.000
_cell.length_c   1.000
_cell.angle_alpha   90.00
_cell.angle_beta   90.00
_cell.angle_gamma   90.00
#
_symmetry.space_group_name_H-M   'P 1'
#
loop_
_entity.id
_entity.type
_entity.pdbx_description
1 polymer ?
#
loop_
_entity_poly.entity_id
_entity_poly.type
_entity_poly.pdbx_seq_one_letter_code
_entity_poly.pdbx_strand_id
1 'polypeptide(L)'
;MENYKNNLFKILTNGRDNFEVVELKFYNSLGNLDPNMNVTLFYDQIIEYIATSKECSKIVPVICFDFSNYKNLEICGRAKEVKIGQQLINFKYTKYQILNIHNPKMRFSILMEEKRSFQKFDVHIRIMNL
;
A
#
# COMPACT_ATOMS: atom_id res chain seq x y z
N MET A 1 -0.84 -2.92 -21.08
CA MET A 1 -1.02 -3.00 -19.61
C MET A 1 0.32 -2.97 -18.86
N GLU A 2 1.33 -3.72 -19.32
CA GLU A 2 2.66 -3.78 -18.70
C GLU A 2 3.41 -2.42 -18.64
N ASN A 3 3.31 -1.59 -19.69
CA ASN A 3 3.90 -0.25 -19.68
C ASN A 3 3.30 0.68 -18.60
N TYR A 4 2.00 0.56 -18.31
CA TYR A 4 1.35 1.37 -17.26
C TYR A 4 1.87 0.97 -15.88
N LYS A 5 1.92 -0.34 -15.62
CA LYS A 5 2.47 -0.90 -14.38
C LYS A 5 3.92 -0.47 -14.17
N ASN A 6 4.76 -0.55 -15.21
CA ASN A 6 6.17 -0.18 -15.15
C ASN A 6 6.37 1.32 -14.90
N ASN A 7 5.59 2.18 -15.56
CA ASN A 7 5.65 3.62 -15.34
C ASN A 7 5.19 3.98 -13.92
N LEU A 8 4.12 3.35 -13.44
CA LEU A 8 3.64 3.54 -12.09
C LEU A 8 4.69 3.12 -11.05
N PHE A 9 5.29 1.94 -11.23
CA PHE A 9 6.40 1.49 -10.40
C PHE A 9 7.57 2.49 -10.40
N LYS A 10 7.94 3.04 -11.57
CA LYS A 10 8.99 4.07 -11.64
C LYS A 10 8.63 5.32 -10.84
N ILE A 11 7.38 5.79 -10.94
CA ILE A 11 6.89 6.93 -10.15
C ILE A 11 6.97 6.62 -8.66
N LEU A 12 6.49 5.47 -8.21
CA LEU A 12 6.50 5.11 -6.78
C LEU A 12 7.92 4.97 -6.22
N THR A 13 8.87 4.52 -7.05
CA THR A 13 10.21 4.11 -6.59
C THR A 13 11.31 5.11 -6.86
N ASN A 14 11.09 6.08 -7.76
CA ASN A 14 12.03 7.16 -8.08
C ASN A 14 11.39 8.55 -8.08
N GLY A 15 10.11 8.65 -7.74
CA GLY A 15 9.38 9.90 -7.80
C GLY A 15 9.53 10.79 -6.58
N ARG A 16 10.31 10.43 -5.55
CA ARG A 16 10.40 11.22 -4.31
C ARG A 16 10.75 12.68 -4.54
N ASP A 17 11.65 12.96 -5.47
CA ASP A 17 12.07 14.34 -5.76
C ASP A 17 10.95 15.17 -6.41
N ASN A 18 9.90 14.51 -6.90
CA ASN A 18 8.77 15.13 -7.61
C ASN A 18 7.44 15.01 -6.84
N PHE A 19 7.31 14.02 -5.95
CA PHE A 19 6.05 13.67 -5.30
C PHE A 19 6.28 13.28 -3.83
N GLU A 20 5.57 13.95 -2.92
CA GLU A 20 5.51 13.58 -1.51
C GLU A 20 4.47 12.48 -1.24
N VAL A 21 3.40 12.49 -2.03
CA VAL A 21 2.25 11.59 -1.90
C VAL A 21 1.84 11.12 -3.30
N VAL A 22 1.64 9.82 -3.46
CA VAL A 22 0.98 9.25 -4.65
C VAL A 22 -0.27 8.51 -4.21
N GLU A 23 -1.40 8.88 -4.80
CA GLU A 23 -2.71 8.27 -4.53
C GLU A 23 -3.14 7.41 -5.71
N LEU A 24 -3.44 6.13 -5.44
CA LEU A 24 -3.86 5.14 -6.41
C LEU A 24 -5.31 4.74 -6.10
N LYS A 25 -6.22 5.11 -7.00
CA LYS A 25 -7.65 4.82 -6.84
C LYS A 25 -8.05 3.65 -7.72
N PHE A 26 -8.50 2.59 -7.09
CA PHE A 26 -9.02 1.40 -7.77
C PHE A 26 -10.54 1.40 -7.60
N TYR A 27 -11.23 1.81 -8.65
CA TYR A 27 -12.69 1.79 -8.68
C TYR A 27 -13.18 0.48 -9.26
N ASN A 28 -13.96 -0.27 -8.49
CA ASN A 28 -14.79 -1.34 -9.03
C ASN A 28 -16.18 -0.79 -9.30
N SER A 29 -16.54 -0.64 -10.57
CA SER A 29 -17.94 -0.50 -10.98
C SER A 29 -18.57 -1.89 -10.98
N LEU A 30 -19.26 -2.23 -9.89
CA LEU A 30 -20.25 -3.31 -9.77
C LEU A 30 -20.08 -4.46 -10.80
N GLY A 31 -19.09 -5.34 -10.58
CA GLY A 31 -19.09 -6.70 -11.12
C GLY A 31 -18.23 -6.98 -12.35
N ASN A 32 -17.62 -5.98 -12.98
CA ASN A 32 -16.69 -6.21 -14.09
C ASN A 32 -15.29 -5.75 -13.70
N LEU A 33 -14.63 -6.52 -12.83
CA LEU A 33 -13.17 -6.51 -12.85
C LEU A 33 -12.74 -7.07 -14.20
N ASP A 34 -11.76 -6.43 -14.85
CA ASP A 34 -10.87 -7.22 -15.69
C ASP A 34 -10.29 -8.31 -14.77
N PRO A 35 -10.61 -9.60 -14.97
CA PRO A 35 -10.11 -10.68 -14.14
C PRO A 35 -8.57 -10.75 -14.11
N ASN A 36 -7.89 -10.02 -15.02
CA ASN A 36 -6.45 -9.97 -15.11
C ASN A 36 -5.79 -8.92 -14.20
N MET A 37 -6.50 -7.91 -13.71
CA MET A 37 -5.92 -6.96 -12.76
C MET A 37 -6.11 -7.47 -11.34
N ASN A 38 -5.23 -8.38 -10.93
CA ASN A 38 -5.12 -8.81 -9.55
C ASN A 38 -4.51 -7.65 -8.73
N VAL A 39 -5.37 -6.75 -8.27
CA VAL A 39 -5.00 -5.57 -7.48
C VAL A 39 -4.25 -5.97 -6.20
N THR A 40 -4.60 -7.11 -5.60
CA THR A 40 -3.86 -7.70 -4.49
C THR A 40 -2.43 -8.05 -4.90
N LEU A 41 -2.23 -8.70 -6.05
CA LEU A 41 -0.90 -8.99 -6.58
C LEU A 41 -0.08 -7.73 -6.86
N PHE A 42 -0.72 -6.67 -7.37
CA PHE A 42 -0.04 -5.40 -7.62
C PHE A 42 0.39 -4.72 -6.31
N TYR A 43 -0.49 -4.72 -5.31
CA TYR A 43 -0.18 -4.27 -3.96
C TYR A 43 0.98 -5.08 -3.37
N ASP A 44 0.94 -6.41 -3.44
CA ASP A 44 2.00 -7.28 -2.93
C ASP A 44 3.34 -7.03 -3.60
N GLN A 45 3.37 -6.76 -4.91
CA GLN A 45 4.59 -6.42 -5.62
C GLN A 45 5.17 -5.09 -5.15
N ILE A 46 4.34 -4.09 -4.82
CA ILE A 46 4.81 -2.82 -4.27
C ILE A 46 5.40 -3.05 -2.88
N ILE A 47 4.71 -3.83 -2.04
CA ILE A 47 5.19 -4.21 -0.72
C ILE A 47 6.53 -4.95 -0.79
N GLU A 48 6.64 -5.92 -1.69
CA GLU A 48 7.86 -6.68 -1.93
C GLU A 48 9.00 -5.77 -2.36
N TYR A 49 8.76 -4.88 -3.31
CA TYR A 49 9.77 -3.93 -3.76
C TYR A 49 10.24 -3.05 -2.61
N ILE A 50 9.33 -2.49 -1.82
CA ILE A 50 9.66 -1.63 -0.67
C ILE A 50 10.50 -2.40 0.36
N ALA A 51 10.13 -3.66 0.64
CA ALA A 51 10.86 -4.52 1.57
C ALA A 51 12.27 -4.89 1.08
N THR A 52 12.49 -4.93 -0.24
CA THR A 52 13.72 -5.43 -0.86
C THR A 52 14.54 -4.36 -1.58
N SER A 53 14.07 -3.11 -1.62
CA SER A 53 14.78 -2.03 -2.29
C SER A 53 16.07 -1.67 -1.56
N LYS A 54 17.13 -1.41 -2.32
CA LYS A 54 18.39 -0.86 -1.80
C LYS A 54 18.39 0.68 -1.80
N GLU A 55 17.51 1.29 -2.58
CA GLU A 55 17.45 2.73 -2.81
C GLU A 55 16.18 3.32 -2.21
N CYS A 56 15.86 2.95 -0.96
CA CYS A 56 14.63 3.38 -0.32
C CYS A 56 14.54 4.90 -0.11
N SER A 57 15.67 5.62 -0.20
CA SER A 57 15.67 7.08 -0.24
C SER A 57 14.97 7.64 -1.47
N LYS A 58 14.78 6.90 -2.55
CA LYS A 58 14.11 7.37 -3.79
C LYS A 58 12.61 7.08 -3.83
N ILE A 59 12.13 6.21 -2.96
CA ILE A 59 10.73 5.80 -2.89
C ILE A 59 9.90 7.00 -2.37
N VAL A 60 8.73 7.19 -2.97
CA VAL A 60 7.78 8.23 -2.56
C VAL A 60 7.43 8.05 -1.08
N PRO A 61 7.45 9.13 -0.25
CA PRO A 61 7.25 9.04 1.19
C PRO A 61 5.91 8.45 1.61
N VAL A 62 4.84 8.75 0.87
CA VAL A 62 3.48 8.28 1.14
C VAL A 62 2.84 7.68 -0.10
N ILE A 63 2.37 6.45 0.00
CA ILE A 63 1.59 5.79 -1.05
C ILE A 63 0.23 5.44 -0.47
N CYS A 64 -0.83 5.99 -1.06
CA CYS A 64 -2.21 5.77 -0.65
C CYS A 64 -2.91 4.89 -1.68
N PHE A 65 -3.53 3.80 -1.25
CA PHE A 65 -4.38 2.97 -2.08
C PHE A 65 -5.82 3.10 -1.60
N ASP A 66 -6.71 3.47 -2.50
CA ASP A 66 -8.15 3.42 -2.28
C ASP A 66 -8.70 2.17 -2.98
N PHE A 67 -9.04 1.15 -2.18
CA PHE A 67 -9.60 -0.11 -2.64
C PHE A 67 -11.11 -0.18 -2.37
N SER A 68 -11.84 0.87 -2.71
CA SER A 68 -13.31 0.88 -2.64
C SER A 68 -13.89 -0.37 -3.34
N ASN A 69 -14.76 -1.11 -2.63
CA ASN A 69 -15.43 -2.33 -3.08
C ASN A 69 -14.55 -3.58 -3.27
N TYR A 70 -13.32 -3.62 -2.74
CA TYR A 70 -12.54 -4.85 -2.61
C TYR A 70 -12.76 -5.48 -1.23
N LYS A 71 -12.95 -6.80 -1.16
CA LYS A 71 -13.04 -7.53 0.11
C LYS A 71 -11.73 -8.27 0.36
N ASN A 72 -11.30 -8.30 1.62
CA ASN A 72 -10.22 -9.15 2.13
C ASN A 72 -8.87 -8.94 1.39
N LEU A 73 -8.28 -7.74 1.53
CA LEU A 73 -6.89 -7.55 1.15
C LEU A 73 -6.01 -8.32 2.14
N GLU A 74 -5.51 -9.49 1.73
CA GLU A 74 -4.53 -10.23 2.51
C GLU A 74 -3.21 -9.45 2.48
N ILE A 75 -2.58 -9.32 3.63
CA ILE A 75 -1.32 -8.59 3.74
C ILE A 75 -0.19 -9.58 3.56
N CYS A 76 0.76 -9.22 2.70
CA CYS A 76 2.04 -9.90 2.55
C CYS A 76 2.59 -10.40 3.90
N GLY A 77 2.88 -11.70 4.01
CA GLY A 77 3.39 -12.34 5.24
C GLY A 77 4.71 -11.77 5.78
N ARG A 78 5.35 -10.83 5.07
CA ARG A 78 6.51 -10.06 5.53
C ARG A 78 6.13 -8.93 6.50
N ALA A 79 4.86 -8.53 6.52
CA ALA A 79 4.36 -7.51 7.42
C ALA A 79 4.10 -8.11 8.80
N LYS A 80 4.67 -7.48 9.82
CA LYS A 80 4.34 -7.79 11.21
C LYS A 80 3.19 -6.90 11.64
N GLU A 81 2.12 -7.51 12.14
CA GLU A 81 1.07 -6.75 12.80
C GLU A 81 1.64 -6.10 14.06
N VAL A 82 1.39 -4.81 14.22
CA VAL A 82 1.92 -4.02 15.34
C VAL A 82 0.81 -3.53 16.24
N LYS A 83 -0.37 -3.23 15.68
CA LYS A 83 -1.48 -2.70 16.45
C LYS A 83 -2.80 -2.85 15.70
N ILE A 84 -3.83 -3.32 16.38
CA ILE A 84 -5.23 -3.13 15.97
C ILE A 84 -5.80 -1.98 16.81
N GLY A 85 -6.62 -1.14 16.19
CA GLY A 85 -7.34 -0.10 16.91
C GLY A 85 -8.69 0.23 16.29
N GLN A 86 -9.47 1.01 17.04
CA GLN A 86 -10.76 1.54 16.61
C GLN A 86 -10.74 3.04 16.89
N GLN A 87 -10.91 3.86 15.85
CA GLN A 87 -10.89 5.31 16.00
C GLN A 87 -12.30 5.87 16.22
N LEU A 88 -13.31 5.24 15.61
CA LEU A 88 -14.74 5.59 15.71
C LEU A 88 -15.60 4.32 15.58
N ILE A 89 -16.90 4.40 15.88
CA ILE A 89 -17.85 3.25 15.84
C ILE A 89 -17.77 2.47 14.51
N ASN A 90 -17.51 3.18 13.40
CA ASN A 90 -17.48 2.63 12.05
C ASN A 90 -16.09 2.53 11.40
N PHE A 91 -15.03 2.86 12.14
CA PHE A 91 -13.66 2.94 11.63
C PHE A 91 -12.76 2.04 12.46
N LYS A 92 -12.42 0.89 11.88
CA LYS A 92 -11.37 0.02 12.40
C LYS A 92 -10.11 0.29 11.61
N TYR A 93 -8.97 0.18 12.28
CA TYR A 93 -7.71 0.19 11.58
C TYR A 93 -6.79 -0.90 12.11
N THR A 94 -5.97 -1.44 11.22
CA THR A 94 -4.84 -2.28 11.59
C THR A 94 -3.57 -1.67 11.04
N LYS A 95 -2.58 -1.54 11.93
CA LYS A 95 -1.26 -1.03 11.61
C LYS A 95 -0.27 -2.17 11.56
N TYR A 96 0.44 -2.25 10.45
CA TYR A 96 1.52 -3.17 10.22
C TYR A 96 2.83 -2.43 10.05
N GLN A 97 3.93 -3.17 10.26
CA GLN A 97 5.26 -2.71 9.95
C GLN A 97 5.97 -3.70 9.05
N ILE A 98 6.68 -3.15 8.07
CA ILE A 98 7.60 -3.88 7.22
C ILE A 98 8.99 -3.32 7.44
N LEU A 99 9.95 -4.23 7.62
CA LEU A 99 11.36 -3.90 7.68
C LEU A 99 11.96 -4.08 6.29
N ASN A 100 12.87 -3.17 5.91
CA ASN A 100 13.69 -3.40 4.74
C ASN A 100 14.77 -4.45 5.05
N ILE A 101 14.95 -5.43 4.16
CA ILE A 101 15.92 -6.52 4.38
C ILE A 101 17.38 -6.07 4.27
N HIS A 102 17.64 -4.99 3.51
CA HIS A 102 18.98 -4.44 3.31
C HIS A 102 19.31 -3.31 4.28
N ASN A 103 18.31 -2.61 4.80
CA ASN A 103 18.47 -1.57 5.81
C ASN A 103 17.44 -1.71 6.95
N PRO A 104 17.74 -2.51 7.98
CA PRO A 104 16.82 -2.75 9.10
C PRO A 104 16.44 -1.51 9.93
N LYS A 105 17.20 -0.40 9.80
CA LYS A 105 16.83 0.88 10.43
C LYS A 105 15.66 1.54 9.70
N MET A 106 15.46 1.22 8.43
CA MET A 106 14.34 1.73 7.66
C MET A 106 13.10 0.88 7.87
N ARG A 107 12.00 1.56 8.20
CA ARG A 107 10.71 0.93 8.49
C ARG A 107 9.61 1.55 7.65
N PHE A 108 8.70 0.71 7.19
CA PHE A 108 7.50 1.14 6.48
C PHE A 108 6.31 0.85 7.38
N SER A 109 5.52 1.88 7.66
CA SER A 109 4.25 1.71 8.34
C SER A 109 3.15 1.54 7.31
N ILE A 110 2.36 0.48 7.44
CA ILE A 110 1.17 0.27 6.63
C ILE A 110 -0.01 0.47 7.56
N LEU A 111 -0.84 1.45 7.28
CA LEU A 111 -2.11 1.65 7.96
C LEU A 111 -3.22 1.21 7.03
N MET A 112 -3.97 0.21 7.46
CA MET A 112 -5.18 -0.22 6.79
C MET A 112 -6.38 0.28 7.57
N GLU A 113 -7.24 1.04 6.92
CA GLU A 113 -8.49 1.53 7.50
C GLU A 113 -9.67 0.82 6.83
N GLU A 114 -10.51 0.20 7.64
CA GLU A 114 -11.76 -0.43 7.22
C GLU A 114 -12.93 0.47 7.61
N LYS A 115 -13.71 0.90 6.60
CA LYS A 115 -14.94 1.67 6.79
C LYS A 115 -16.15 0.77 6.59
N ARG A 116 -16.84 0.49 7.70
CA ARG A 116 -17.99 -0.45 7.76
C ARG A 116 -19.17 -0.05 6.88
N SER A 117 -19.36 1.24 6.60
CA SER A 117 -20.51 1.76 5.87
C SER A 117 -20.48 1.51 4.36
N PHE A 118 -19.31 1.23 3.76
CA PHE A 118 -19.17 1.11 2.30
C PHE A 118 -18.19 0.02 1.81
N GLN A 119 -17.73 -0.91 2.67
CA GLN A 119 -16.65 -1.87 2.32
C GLN A 119 -15.48 -1.16 1.62
N LYS A 120 -15.05 -0.05 2.22
CA LYS A 120 -13.92 0.73 1.74
C LYS A 120 -12.70 0.38 2.59
N PHE A 121 -11.61 0.05 1.90
CA PHE A 121 -10.31 -0.17 2.48
C PHE A 121 -9.36 0.90 1.96
N ASP A 122 -8.84 1.72 2.86
CA ASP A 122 -7.80 2.68 2.56
C ASP A 122 -6.48 2.14 3.11
N VAL A 123 -5.44 2.05 2.27
CA VAL A 123 -4.11 1.61 2.69
C VAL A 123 -3.11 2.74 2.52
N HIS A 124 -2.50 3.14 3.62
CA HIS A 124 -1.46 4.16 3.63
C HIS A 124 -0.13 3.54 3.98
N ILE A 125 0.80 3.56 3.03
CA ILE A 125 2.20 3.20 3.25
C ILE A 125 2.98 4.47 3.52
N ARG A 126 3.63 4.54 4.68
CA ARG A 126 4.52 5.65 5.06
C ARG A 126 5.94 5.16 5.31
N ILE A 127 6.90 5.79 4.66
CA ILE A 127 8.32 5.58 4.92
C ILE A 127 8.71 6.34 6.19
N MET A 128 9.30 5.63 7.16
CA MET A 128 9.86 6.27 8.36
C MET A 128 11.36 5.98 8.43
N ASN A 129 12.16 7.05 8.33
CA ASN A 129 13.58 7.01 8.69
C ASN A 129 13.70 7.25 10.19
N LEU A 130 14.38 6.34 10.89
CA LEU A 130 14.81 6.50 12.28
C LEU A 130 16.27 6.95 12.32
#